data_AF-A0A1B8XSE2-F1
#
_entry.id   AF-A0A1B8XSE2-F1
#
_cell.length_a   1.000
_cell.length_b   1.000
_cell.length_c   1.000
_cell.angle_alpha   90.00
_cell.angle_beta   90.00
_cell.angle_gamma   90.00
#
_symmetry.space_group_name_H-M   'P 1'
#
loop_
_entity.id
_entity.type
_entity.pdbx_description
1 polymer ?
#
loop_
_entity_poly.entity_id
_entity_poly.type
_entity_poly.pdbx_seq_one_letter_code
_entity_poly.pdbx_strand_id
1 'polypeptide(L)'
;MREAEKTIRTQFKMEKMIYCQDKLYGVLLKEVRDADAPQPNKVVTFSSIKPTLTPMEISFDEMRYHIQAYFRSLTERLSNQIPIIIQYYVLHEFSNNLQSQIMQLIQERENLDALLAEKNDFSRERKNLKDQIERLSAA
;
A
#
# COMPACT_ATOMS: atom_id res chain seq x y z
N MET A 1 -7.10 -9.22 8.35
CA MET A 1 -6.54 -9.57 7.01
C MET A 1 -7.64 -9.81 5.98
N ARG A 2 -8.74 -10.48 6.32
CA ARG A 2 -9.89 -10.68 5.41
C ARG A 2 -10.50 -9.34 4.97
N GLU A 3 -10.47 -8.36 5.85
CA GLU A 3 -10.97 -6.99 5.68
C GLU A 3 -10.14 -6.23 4.64
N ALA A 4 -8.82 -6.35 4.71
CA ALA A 4 -7.90 -5.81 3.71
C ALA A 4 -8.18 -6.40 2.33
N GLU A 5 -8.26 -7.73 2.24
CA GLU A 5 -8.55 -8.44 0.99
C GLU A 5 -9.91 -8.02 0.40
N LYS A 6 -10.96 -7.97 1.22
CA LYS A 6 -12.29 -7.51 0.81
C LYS A 6 -12.26 -6.08 0.27
N THR A 7 -11.53 -5.19 0.93
CA THR A 7 -11.39 -3.79 0.51
C THR A 7 -10.64 -3.70 -0.82
N ILE A 8 -9.53 -4.42 -0.99
CA ILE A 8 -8.78 -4.49 -2.25
C ILE A 8 -9.67 -5.02 -3.40
N ARG A 9 -10.41 -6.12 -3.17
CA ARG A 9 -11.36 -6.66 -4.15
C ARG A 9 -12.43 -5.64 -4.52
N THR A 10 -12.88 -4.83 -3.57
CA THR A 10 -13.85 -3.76 -3.80
C THR A 10 -13.22 -2.63 -4.62
N GLN A 11 -11.97 -2.23 -4.32
CA GLN A 11 -11.23 -1.25 -5.12
C GLN A 11 -11.16 -1.66 -6.59
N PHE A 12 -10.77 -2.90 -6.88
CA PHE A 12 -10.73 -3.40 -8.26
C PHE A 12 -12.10 -3.47 -8.94
N LYS A 13 -13.20 -3.67 -8.18
CA LYS A 13 -14.56 -3.58 -8.73
C LYS A 13 -14.91 -2.13 -9.09
N MET A 14 -14.50 -1.16 -8.27
CA MET A 14 -14.74 0.26 -8.53
C MET A 14 -13.96 0.78 -9.74
N GLU A 15 -12.72 0.34 -9.95
CA GLU A 15 -11.92 0.75 -11.14
C GLU A 15 -12.52 0.27 -12.48
N LYS A 16 -13.52 -0.62 -12.46
CA LYS A 16 -14.29 -0.96 -13.66
C LYS A 16 -15.25 0.16 -14.08
N MET A 17 -15.60 1.05 -13.16
CA MET A 17 -16.33 2.28 -13.47
C MET A 17 -15.31 3.30 -13.96
N ILE A 18 -15.23 3.50 -15.28
CA ILE A 18 -14.27 4.42 -15.89
C ILE A 18 -14.60 5.84 -15.45
N TYR A 19 -13.76 6.38 -14.57
CA TYR A 19 -13.88 7.74 -14.08
C TYR A 19 -12.49 8.36 -13.85
N CYS A 20 -12.31 9.60 -14.27
CA CYS A 20 -11.13 10.40 -13.98
C CYS A 20 -11.56 11.87 -13.85
N GLN A 21 -10.92 12.62 -12.95
CA GLN A 21 -11.20 14.04 -12.81
C GLN A 21 -10.64 14.81 -14.02
N ASP A 22 -11.44 15.70 -14.61
CA ASP A 22 -11.11 16.44 -15.83
C ASP A 22 -9.76 17.16 -15.77
N LYS A 23 -9.44 17.79 -14.64
CA LYS A 23 -8.17 18.50 -14.46
C LYS A 23 -6.96 17.57 -14.56
N LEU A 24 -7.03 16.40 -13.93
CA LEU A 24 -5.97 15.40 -13.96
C LEU A 24 -5.90 14.75 -15.34
N TYR A 25 -7.06 14.36 -15.88
CA TYR A 25 -7.19 13.74 -17.17
C TYR A 25 -6.60 14.61 -18.29
N GLY A 26 -6.94 15.90 -18.32
CA GLY A 26 -6.47 16.82 -19.35
C GLY A 26 -4.95 17.03 -19.33
N VAL A 27 -4.32 17.00 -18.15
CA VAL A 27 -2.86 17.07 -18.03
C VAL A 27 -2.23 15.80 -18.57
N LEU A 28 -2.69 14.63 -18.13
CA LEU A 28 -2.16 13.34 -18.58
C LEU A 28 -2.35 13.12 -20.08
N LEU A 29 -3.47 13.56 -20.63
CA LEU A 29 -3.74 13.44 -22.07
C LEU A 29 -2.77 14.28 -22.90
N LYS A 30 -2.45 15.51 -22.45
CA LYS A 30 -1.43 16.34 -23.10
C LYS A 30 -0.07 15.68 -23.04
N GLU A 31 0.35 15.22 -21.86
CA GLU A 31 1.65 14.56 -21.68
C GLU A 31 1.81 13.31 -22.56
N VAL A 32 0.75 12.51 -22.69
CA VAL A 32 0.75 11.32 -23.55
C VAL A 32 0.91 11.70 -25.03
N ARG A 33 0.20 12.74 -25.49
CA ARG A 33 0.31 13.24 -26.88
C ARG A 33 1.69 13.83 -27.15
N ASP A 34 2.24 14.59 -26.21
CA ASP A 34 3.56 15.22 -26.34
C ASP A 34 4.69 14.18 -26.33
N ALA A 35 4.52 13.05 -25.62
CA ALA A 35 5.48 11.95 -25.60
C ALA A 35 5.54 11.16 -26.93
N ASP A 36 4.43 11.03 -27.65
CA ASP A 36 4.37 10.39 -28.97
C ASP A 36 4.71 11.39 -30.11
N ALA A 37 4.87 12.69 -29.81
CA ALA A 37 5.33 13.67 -30.78
C ALA A 37 6.82 13.47 -31.12
N PRO A 38 7.23 13.61 -32.39
CA PRO A 38 8.63 13.47 -32.78
C PRO A 38 9.48 14.57 -32.12
N GLN A 39 10.41 14.14 -31.25
CA GLN A 39 11.40 14.98 -30.60
C GLN A 39 12.24 15.76 -31.64
N PRO A 40 12.48 17.08 -31.46
CA PRO A 40 13.19 17.91 -32.44
C PRO A 40 14.70 17.61 -32.59
N ASN A 41 15.28 16.75 -31.75
CA ASN A 41 16.74 16.54 -31.68
C ASN A 41 17.28 15.30 -32.41
N LYS A 42 16.51 14.69 -33.33
CA LYS A 42 17.05 13.66 -34.24
C LYS A 42 17.30 14.29 -35.59
N VAL A 43 18.59 14.34 -35.97
CA VAL A 43 19.13 14.83 -37.24
C VAL A 43 18.20 14.47 -38.41
N VAL A 44 17.62 15.50 -39.04
CA VAL A 44 16.68 15.37 -40.15
C VAL A 44 17.43 14.82 -41.36
N THR A 45 17.39 13.50 -41.53
CA THR A 45 17.66 12.87 -42.83
C THR A 45 16.39 13.04 -43.66
N PHE A 46 16.53 13.60 -44.86
CA PHE A 46 15.47 13.92 -45.84
C PHE A 46 14.71 12.69 -46.39
N SER A 47 14.16 11.84 -45.51
CA SER A 47 13.45 10.62 -45.89
C SER A 47 12.15 10.38 -45.11
N SER A 48 11.70 11.32 -44.27
CA SER A 48 10.48 11.13 -43.47
C SER A 48 9.38 12.10 -43.91
N ILE A 49 8.92 11.96 -45.14
CA ILE A 49 7.55 12.37 -45.48
C ILE A 49 6.66 11.40 -44.69
N LYS A 50 6.05 11.87 -43.60
CA LYS A 50 4.99 11.10 -42.95
C LYS A 50 3.91 10.86 -44.02
N PRO A 51 3.44 9.62 -44.24
CA PRO A 51 2.25 9.43 -45.05
C PRO A 51 1.15 10.28 -44.41
N THR A 52 0.38 10.99 -45.24
CA THR A 52 -0.83 11.67 -44.81
C THR A 52 -1.70 10.62 -44.13
N LEU A 53 -1.75 10.63 -42.79
CA LEU A 53 -2.54 9.67 -42.03
C LEU A 53 -3.98 9.77 -42.51
N THR A 54 -4.58 8.63 -42.78
CA THR A 54 -5.99 8.58 -43.12
C THR A 54 -6.81 9.07 -41.92
N PRO A 55 -8.00 9.65 -42.13
CA PRO A 55 -8.88 10.06 -41.03
C PRO A 55 -9.15 8.94 -40.00
N MET A 56 -9.10 7.68 -40.46
CA MET A 56 -9.28 6.48 -39.64
C MET A 56 -8.09 6.22 -38.70
N GLU A 57 -6.86 6.43 -39.15
CA GLU A 57 -5.65 6.27 -38.33
C GLU A 57 -5.55 7.38 -37.27
N ILE A 58 -5.91 8.62 -37.62
CA ILE A 58 -5.99 9.75 -36.66
C ILE A 58 -7.00 9.43 -35.54
N SER A 59 -8.13 8.81 -35.88
CA SER A 59 -9.14 8.40 -34.90
C SER A 59 -8.65 7.26 -33.99
N PHE A 60 -7.80 6.37 -34.48
CA PHE A 60 -7.24 5.27 -33.68
C PHE A 60 -6.17 5.76 -32.71
N ASP A 61 -5.28 6.64 -33.17
CA ASP A 61 -4.27 7.27 -32.33
C ASP A 61 -4.90 8.10 -31.21
N GLU A 62 -5.95 8.85 -31.52
CA GLU A 62 -6.68 9.62 -30.52
C GLU A 62 -7.33 8.72 -29.45
N MET A 63 -7.98 7.63 -29.86
CA MET A 63 -8.53 6.65 -28.92
C MET A 63 -7.44 6.03 -28.03
N ARG A 64 -6.27 5.72 -28.61
CA ARG A 64 -5.13 5.20 -27.88
C ARG A 64 -4.62 6.19 -26.83
N TYR A 65 -4.51 7.48 -27.16
CA TYR A 65 -4.09 8.51 -26.20
C TYR A 65 -5.04 8.63 -25.01
N HIS A 66 -6.34 8.60 -25.27
CA HIS A 66 -7.37 8.63 -24.24
C HIS A 66 -7.26 7.43 -23.28
N ILE A 67 -7.09 6.23 -23.83
CA ILE A 67 -6.90 5.00 -23.05
C ILE A 67 -5.63 5.07 -22.21
N GLN A 68 -4.52 5.51 -22.81
CA GLN A 68 -3.23 5.59 -22.13
C GLN A 68 -3.23 6.64 -21.00
N ALA A 69 -3.87 7.79 -21.22
CA ALA A 69 -4.03 8.82 -20.19
C ALA A 69 -4.83 8.28 -18.98
N TYR A 70 -5.91 7.52 -19.24
CA TYR A 70 -6.68 6.87 -18.18
C TYR A 70 -5.86 5.81 -17.43
N PHE A 71 -5.16 4.92 -18.13
CA PHE A 71 -4.31 3.89 -17.51
C PHE A 71 -3.21 4.49 -16.65
N ARG A 72 -2.64 5.64 -17.06
CA ARG A 72 -1.64 6.33 -16.26
C ARG A 72 -2.22 6.84 -14.94
N SER A 73 -3.38 7.49 -14.98
CA SER A 73 -4.10 7.91 -13.76
C SER A 73 -4.47 6.73 -12.86
N LEU A 74 -4.95 5.64 -13.45
CA LEU A 74 -5.30 4.41 -12.75
C LEU A 74 -4.08 3.82 -12.04
N THR A 75 -2.93 3.79 -12.71
CA THR A 75 -1.69 3.25 -12.16
C THR A 75 -1.24 4.04 -10.94
N GLU A 76 -1.20 5.37 -11.02
CA GLU A 76 -0.82 6.23 -9.89
C GLU A 76 -1.79 6.09 -8.70
N ARG A 77 -3.09 5.97 -8.99
CA ARG A 77 -4.09 5.77 -7.94
C ARG A 77 -3.93 4.42 -7.25
N LEU A 78 -3.77 3.34 -8.00
CA LEU A 78 -3.60 1.99 -7.43
C LEU A 78 -2.26 1.83 -6.71
N SER A 79 -1.18 2.43 -7.22
CA SER A 79 0.12 2.40 -6.55
C SER A 79 0.11 3.08 -5.18
N ASN A 80 -0.78 4.06 -4.98
CA ASN A 80 -0.97 4.71 -3.70
C ASN A 80 -2.00 3.98 -2.83
N GLN A 81 -3.16 3.65 -3.39
CA GLN A 81 -4.30 3.16 -2.63
C GLN A 81 -4.10 1.75 -2.08
N ILE A 82 -3.48 0.84 -2.85
CA ILE A 82 -3.30 -0.55 -2.42
C ILE A 82 -2.35 -0.65 -1.21
N PRO A 83 -1.15 -0.03 -1.21
CA PRO A 83 -0.29 -0.02 -0.03
C PRO A 83 -0.96 0.62 1.19
N ILE A 84 -1.71 1.70 1.02
CA ILE A 84 -2.44 2.37 2.12
C ILE A 84 -3.46 1.42 2.74
N ILE A 85 -4.25 0.70 1.93
CA ILE A 85 -5.22 -0.29 2.43
C ILE A 85 -4.49 -1.37 3.24
N ILE A 86 -3.39 -1.92 2.71
CA ILE A 86 -2.63 -2.96 3.40
C ILE A 86 -2.08 -2.44 4.73
N GLN A 87 -1.42 -1.28 4.72
CA GLN A 87 -0.83 -0.67 5.91
C GLN A 87 -1.88 -0.40 6.99
N TYR A 88 -3.03 0.15 6.59
CA TYR A 88 -4.13 0.42 7.51
C TYR A 88 -4.62 -0.83 8.22
N TYR A 89 -5.01 -1.87 7.48
CA TYR A 89 -5.61 -3.07 8.07
C TYR A 89 -4.60 -3.98 8.76
N VAL A 90 -3.41 -4.16 8.17
CA VAL A 90 -2.43 -5.13 8.66
C VAL A 90 -1.58 -4.57 9.80
N LEU A 91 -1.32 -3.26 9.84
CA LEU A 91 -0.54 -2.65 10.92
C LEU A 91 -1.42 -1.89 11.89
N HIS A 92 -2.15 -0.87 11.43
CA HIS A 92 -2.84 0.04 12.36
C HIS A 92 -4.03 -0.63 13.06
N GLU A 93 -4.95 -1.21 12.30
CA GLU A 93 -6.12 -1.87 12.87
C GLU A 93 -5.74 -3.12 13.66
N PHE A 94 -4.79 -3.91 13.14
CA PHE A 94 -4.27 -5.06 13.87
C PHE A 94 -3.64 -4.66 15.20
N SER A 95 -2.78 -3.65 15.22
CA SER A 95 -2.13 -3.17 16.46
C SER A 95 -3.17 -2.69 17.48
N ASN A 96 -4.15 -1.90 17.05
CA ASN A 96 -5.21 -1.42 17.93
C ASN A 96 -6.04 -2.58 18.51
N ASN A 97 -6.39 -3.56 17.68
CA ASN A 97 -7.13 -4.74 18.12
C ASN A 97 -6.30 -5.59 19.08
N LEU A 98 -5.02 -5.82 18.78
CA LEU A 98 -4.11 -6.55 19.64
C LEU A 98 -3.97 -5.87 21.02
N GLN A 99 -3.78 -4.56 21.05
CA GLN A 99 -3.70 -3.79 22.29
C GLN A 99 -4.99 -3.92 23.11
N SER A 100 -6.15 -3.84 22.47
CA SER A 100 -7.45 -4.04 23.13
C SER A 100 -7.59 -5.45 23.70
N GLN A 101 -7.15 -6.48 22.96
CA GLN A 101 -7.23 -7.87 23.43
C GLN A 101 -6.27 -8.13 24.60
N ILE A 102 -5.07 -7.56 24.57
CA ILE A 102 -4.14 -7.63 25.72
C ILE A 102 -4.78 -6.97 26.96
N MET A 103 -5.43 -5.82 26.80
CA MET A 103 -6.15 -5.18 27.90
C MET A 103 -7.30 -6.04 28.43
N GLN A 104 -8.03 -6.73 27.55
CA GLN A 104 -9.09 -7.67 27.95
C GLN A 104 -8.53 -8.86 28.74
N LEU A 105 -7.42 -9.45 28.30
CA LEU A 105 -6.74 -10.56 29.00
C LEU A 105 -6.34 -10.17 30.44
N ILE A 106 -5.86 -8.94 30.64
CA ILE A 106 -5.46 -8.45 31.98
C ILE A 106 -6.69 -8.23 32.89
N GLN A 107 -7.87 -8.00 32.33
CA GLN A 107 -9.12 -7.86 33.11
C GLN A 107 -9.68 -9.20 33.60
N GLU A 108 -9.36 -10.31 32.93
CA GLU A 108 -9.79 -11.66 33.31
C GLU A 108 -9.02 -12.18 34.53
N ARG A 109 -9.46 -11.75 35.72
CA ARG A 109 -8.81 -12.07 37.01
C ARG A 109 -8.66 -13.57 37.27
N GLU A 110 -9.57 -14.40 36.78
CA GLU A 110 -9.57 -15.86 37.00
C GLU A 110 -8.35 -16.55 36.37
N ASN A 111 -7.82 -16.00 35.27
CA ASN A 111 -6.71 -16.59 34.52
C ASN A 111 -5.37 -15.85 34.74
N LEU A 112 -5.38 -14.75 35.50
CA LEU A 112 -4.23 -13.87 35.66
C LEU A 112 -3.04 -14.59 36.32
N ASP A 113 -3.31 -15.38 37.36
CA ASP A 113 -2.26 -16.11 38.08
C ASP A 113 -1.55 -17.13 37.18
N ALA A 114 -2.29 -17.78 36.27
CA ALA A 114 -1.73 -18.72 35.30
C ALA A 114 -0.92 -17.99 34.21
N LEU A 115 -1.38 -16.82 33.75
CA LEU A 115 -0.67 -16.00 32.75
C LEU A 115 0.63 -15.38 33.30
N LEU A 116 0.65 -15.04 34.59
CA LEU A 116 1.80 -14.45 35.27
C LEU A 116 2.76 -15.49 35.86
N ALA A 117 2.41 -16.78 35.81
CA ALA A 117 3.24 -17.84 36.35
C ALA A 117 4.58 -17.91 35.59
N GLU A 118 5.67 -17.61 36.30
CA GLU A 118 7.04 -17.78 35.78
C GLU A 118 7.32 -19.27 35.52
N LYS A 119 8.14 -19.57 34.52
CA LYS A 119 8.69 -20.92 34.35
C LYS A 119 9.56 -21.27 35.57
N ASN A 120 9.38 -22.48 36.11
CA ASN A 120 10.05 -22.94 37.35
C ASN A 120 11.56 -22.71 37.40
N ASP A 121 12.26 -22.92 36.27
CA ASP A 121 13.71 -22.74 36.18
C ASP A 121 14.12 -21.28 36.47
N PHE A 122 13.40 -20.31 35.88
CA PHE A 122 13.66 -18.89 36.07
C PHE A 122 13.28 -18.41 37.47
N SER A 123 12.20 -18.96 38.05
CA SER A 123 11.81 -18.63 39.42
C SER A 123 12.88 -19.04 40.44
N ARG A 124 13.48 -20.22 40.25
CA ARG A 124 14.57 -20.73 41.09
C ARG A 124 15.85 -19.90 40.92
N GLU A 125 16.20 -19.55 39.69
CA GLU A 125 17.37 -18.71 39.40
C GLU A 125 17.22 -17.31 40.01
N ARG A 126 16.07 -16.66 39.81
CA ARG A 126 15.74 -15.36 40.41
C ARG A 126 15.86 -15.40 41.93
N LYS A 127 15.37 -16.47 42.56
CA LYS A 127 15.48 -16.65 44.01
C LYS A 127 16.93 -16.75 44.46
N ASN A 128 17.74 -17.58 43.80
CA ASN A 128 19.16 -17.74 44.15
C ASN A 128 19.95 -16.42 44.00
N LEU A 129 19.73 -15.69 42.90
CA LEU A 129 20.35 -14.37 42.69
C LEU A 129 19.93 -13.38 43.76
N LYS A 130 18.63 -13.36 44.13
CA LYS A 130 18.12 -12.48 45.18
C LYS A 130 18.76 -12.81 46.54
N ASP A 131 18.85 -14.10 46.89
CA ASP A 131 19.48 -14.57 48.13
C ASP A 131 20.98 -14.20 48.18
N GLN A 132 21.67 -14.26 47.03
CA GLN A 132 23.08 -13.84 46.94
C GLN A 132 23.25 -12.32 47.11
N ILE A 133 22.40 -11.52 46.48
CA ILE A 133 22.42 -10.06 46.64
C ILE A 133 22.18 -9.68 48.10
N GLU A 134 21.17 -10.28 48.75
CA GLU A 134 20.87 -10.00 50.16
C GLU A 134 22.08 -10.31 51.06
N ARG A 135 22.75 -11.45 50.85
CA ARG A 135 23.97 -11.82 51.58
C ARG A 135 25.12 -10.83 51.36
N LEU A 136 25.32 -10.39 50.12
CA LEU A 136 26.37 -9.43 49.78
C LEU A 136 26.06 -8.03 50.32
N SER A 137 24.79 -7.66 50.44
CA SER A 137 24.37 -6.36 50.98
C SER A 137 24.39 -6.28 52.51
N ALA A 138 24.36 -7.43 53.19
CA ALA A 138 24.39 -7.53 54.64
C ALA A 138 25.81 -7.76 55.21
N ALA A 139 26.81 -7.89 54.33
CA ALA A 139 28.23 -8.00 54.66
C ALA A 139 28.91 -6.61 54.61
#